data_AF-A0A382E1I1-F1
#
_entry.id   AF-A0A382E1I1-F1
#
_cell.length_a   1.000
_cell.length_b   1.000
_cell.length_c   1.000
_cell.angle_alpha   90.00
_cell.angle_beta   90.00
_cell.angle_gamma   90.00
#
_symmetry.space_group_name_H-M   'P 1'
#
loop_
_entity.id
_entity.type
_entity.pdbx_description
1 polymer ?
#
loop_
_entity_poly.entity_id
_entity_poly.type
_entity_poly.pdbx_seq_one_letter_code
_entity_poly.pdbx_strand_id
1 'polypeptide(L)'
;MVELVSPGVLVKEKDLTLSIRNDATSIGAAGIFASDGPAHQVITVQDENQLASIFGKPNGSNFEYWFTAANFLAYSNTLKVVRFITTGMLNATGAGAGVLIPNTISYQDGDGTYGPYSGGQATGLGEFCARWAGAWGKSMDIAWCSTADGYSQGTAAAGVTTVATSNAIGAATITVASGATLNVGDIIYLQQSDGQHYRVTGISTNAVSIVRYPDAAGTGLSQ
;
A
#
# COMPACT_ATOMS: atom_id res chain seq x y z
N MET A 1 -34.10 -38.91 7.38
CA MET A 1 -34.44 -37.47 7.39
C MET A 1 -35.80 -37.34 6.74
N VAL A 2 -36.83 -36.98 7.51
CA VAL A 2 -38.19 -36.79 6.96
C VAL A 2 -38.25 -35.40 6.36
N GLU A 3 -38.48 -35.32 5.06
CA GLU A 3 -38.82 -34.07 4.37
C GLU A 3 -40.33 -33.96 4.24
N LEU A 4 -40.88 -32.84 4.70
CA LEU A 4 -42.31 -32.55 4.60
C LEU A 4 -42.60 -32.07 3.17
N VAL A 5 -43.40 -32.84 2.43
CA VAL A 5 -43.85 -32.52 1.06
C VAL A 5 -45.07 -31.57 1.06
N SER A 6 -45.42 -31.01 2.21
CA SER A 6 -46.56 -30.10 2.44
C SER A 6 -46.25 -29.15 3.61
N PRO A 7 -46.79 -27.91 3.65
CA PRO A 7 -46.58 -26.98 4.77
C PRO A 7 -47.01 -27.62 6.09
N GLY A 8 -46.06 -27.79 7.01
CA GLY A 8 -46.31 -28.37 8.33
C GLY A 8 -45.14 -28.16 9.29
N VAL A 9 -45.36 -28.46 10.56
CA VAL A 9 -44.39 -28.23 11.62
C VAL A 9 -43.51 -29.47 11.81
N LEU A 10 -42.22 -29.35 11.49
CA LEU A 10 -41.23 -30.37 11.78
C LEU A 10 -40.58 -30.08 13.15
N VAL A 11 -40.87 -30.94 14.13
CA VAL A 11 -40.19 -30.89 15.43
C VAL A 11 -38.82 -31.54 15.28
N LYS A 12 -37.76 -30.75 15.49
CA LYS A 12 -36.39 -31.24 15.57
C LYS A 12 -35.95 -31.20 17.03
N GLU A 13 -35.76 -32.37 17.63
CA GLU A 13 -35.10 -32.46 18.93
C GLU A 13 -33.60 -32.31 18.73
N LYS A 14 -33.03 -31.32 19.41
CA LYS A 14 -31.58 -31.08 19.42
C LYS A 14 -31.09 -31.30 20.83
N ASP A 15 -30.37 -32.39 21.05
CA ASP A 15 -29.70 -32.65 22.31
C ASP A 15 -28.38 -31.87 22.36
N LEU A 16 -28.25 -31.00 23.36
CA LEU A 16 -27.07 -30.15 23.58
C LEU A 16 -26.07 -30.79 24.56
N THR A 17 -26.36 -31.96 25.12
CA THR A 17 -25.54 -32.62 26.16
C THR A 17 -24.54 -33.64 25.61
N LEU A 18 -24.79 -34.20 24.41
CA LEU A 18 -23.94 -35.21 23.76
C LEU A 18 -22.81 -34.63 22.89
N SER A 19 -22.76 -33.30 22.71
CA SER A 19 -21.73 -32.63 21.92
C SER A 19 -20.98 -31.64 22.81
N ILE A 20 -19.75 -31.99 23.19
CA ILE A 20 -18.82 -31.03 23.77
C ILE A 20 -18.34 -30.16 22.62
N ARG A 21 -18.86 -28.93 22.53
CA ARG A 21 -18.39 -27.97 21.55
C ARG A 21 -16.96 -27.58 21.89
N ASN A 22 -16.00 -27.91 21.03
CA ASN A 22 -14.61 -27.45 21.12
C ASN A 22 -14.46 -25.98 20.67
N ASP A 23 -15.44 -25.12 20.99
CA ASP A 23 -15.33 -23.67 20.79
C ASP A 23 -14.94 -23.01 22.11
N ALA A 24 -14.31 -21.83 22.02
CA ALA A 24 -14.09 -20.98 23.17
C ALA A 24 -15.40 -20.73 23.91
N THR A 25 -15.48 -21.22 25.15
CA THR A 25 -16.66 -21.07 26.02
C THR A 25 -16.75 -19.69 26.66
N SER A 26 -15.66 -18.90 26.63
CA SER A 26 -15.58 -17.53 27.11
C SER A 26 -15.24 -16.59 25.95
N ILE A 27 -16.26 -16.13 25.23
CA ILE A 27 -16.11 -15.11 24.19
C ILE A 27 -16.40 -13.75 24.81
N GLY A 28 -15.37 -12.92 24.95
CA GLY A 28 -15.53 -11.53 25.36
C GLY A 28 -15.94 -10.63 24.19
N ALA A 29 -16.44 -9.44 24.49
CA ALA A 29 -16.58 -8.36 23.52
C ALA A 29 -16.05 -7.03 24.11
N ALA A 30 -15.31 -6.27 23.31
CA ALA A 30 -14.78 -4.96 23.70
C ALA A 30 -14.91 -3.96 22.56
N GLY A 31 -15.31 -2.74 22.90
CA GLY A 31 -15.18 -1.58 22.02
C GLY A 31 -13.93 -0.81 22.40
N ILE A 32 -13.08 -0.47 21.43
CA ILE A 32 -11.82 0.22 21.69
C ILE A 32 -11.64 1.44 20.80
N PHE A 33 -10.91 2.44 21.31
CA PHE A 33 -10.20 3.38 20.44
C PHE A 33 -8.85 2.77 20.06
N ALA A 34 -8.49 2.89 18.79
CA ALA A 34 -7.27 2.29 18.25
C ALA A 34 -6.63 3.22 17.24
N SER A 35 -5.31 3.12 17.13
CA SER A 35 -4.51 3.94 16.22
C SER A 35 -4.76 3.57 14.76
N ASP A 36 -5.05 2.30 14.52
CA ASP A 36 -5.25 1.72 13.20
C ASP A 36 -6.21 0.52 13.24
N GLY A 37 -6.47 -0.08 12.08
CA GLY A 37 -7.30 -1.26 11.92
C GLY A 37 -8.75 -0.99 11.50
N PRO A 38 -9.50 -2.05 11.18
CA PRO A 38 -10.91 -1.95 10.77
C PRO A 38 -11.77 -1.28 11.84
N ALA A 39 -12.53 -0.25 11.44
CA ALA A 39 -13.52 0.44 12.27
C ALA A 39 -14.95 -0.01 11.92
N HIS A 40 -15.85 0.01 12.91
CA HIS A 40 -17.24 -0.44 12.75
C HIS A 40 -17.37 -1.87 12.16
N GLN A 41 -16.40 -2.72 12.47
CA GLN A 41 -16.42 -4.13 12.10
C GLN A 41 -16.01 -4.96 13.31
N VAL A 42 -16.66 -6.11 13.48
CA VAL A 42 -16.32 -7.08 14.52
C VAL A 42 -15.14 -7.91 14.06
N ILE A 43 -14.03 -7.82 14.78
CA ILE A 43 -12.83 -8.63 14.56
C ILE A 43 -12.61 -9.54 15.76
N THR A 44 -12.32 -10.81 15.52
CA THR A 44 -11.99 -11.75 16.59
C THR A 44 -10.47 -11.79 16.77
N VAL A 45 -10.02 -11.58 18.00
CA VAL A 45 -8.60 -11.63 18.41
C VAL A 45 -8.43 -12.68 19.50
N GLN A 46 -7.35 -13.46 19.40
CA GLN A 46 -7.09 -14.59 20.30
C GLN A 46 -5.94 -14.33 21.27
N ASP A 47 -5.06 -13.37 20.97
CA ASP A 47 -3.91 -13.03 21.78
C ASP A 47 -3.56 -11.53 21.70
N GLU A 48 -2.72 -11.07 22.63
CA GLU A 48 -2.28 -9.69 22.72
C GLU A 48 -1.45 -9.24 21.51
N ASN A 49 -0.67 -10.15 20.91
CA ASN A 49 0.13 -9.83 19.72
C ASN A 49 -0.77 -9.56 18.51
N GLN A 50 -1.85 -10.31 18.36
CA GLN A 50 -2.86 -10.13 17.33
C GLN A 50 -3.64 -8.82 17.57
N LEU A 51 -3.98 -8.52 18.82
CA LEU A 51 -4.57 -7.23 19.19
C LEU A 51 -3.63 -6.07 18.78
N ALA A 52 -2.35 -6.15 19.14
CA ALA A 52 -1.34 -5.15 18.80
C ALA A 52 -1.11 -5.03 17.29
N SER A 53 -1.11 -6.16 16.57
CA SER A 53 -0.89 -6.21 15.13
C SER A 53 -2.05 -5.62 14.32
N ILE A 54 -3.28 -5.75 14.81
CA ILE A 54 -4.47 -5.27 14.08
C ILE A 54 -4.80 -3.82 14.47
N PHE A 55 -4.76 -3.50 15.75
CA PHE A 55 -5.26 -2.22 16.28
C PHE A 55 -4.14 -1.26 16.74
N GLY A 56 -2.90 -1.73 16.71
CA GLY A 56 -1.74 -0.98 17.18
C GLY A 56 -1.52 -1.07 18.68
N LYS A 57 -0.43 -0.43 19.13
CA LYS A 57 0.00 -0.39 20.53
C LYS A 57 -0.80 0.65 21.34
N PRO A 58 -0.81 0.54 22.69
CA PRO A 58 -1.43 1.56 23.54
C PRO A 58 -0.65 2.88 23.43
N ASN A 59 -1.40 3.97 23.51
CA ASN A 59 -0.94 5.35 23.48
C ASN A 59 -1.71 6.16 24.55
N GLY A 60 -1.39 7.45 24.69
CA GLY A 60 -1.98 8.32 25.71
C GLY A 60 -3.50 8.53 25.64
N SER A 61 -4.16 8.09 24.57
CA SER A 61 -5.61 8.28 24.36
C SER A 61 -6.40 6.97 24.31
N ASN A 62 -5.75 5.80 24.21
CA ASN A 62 -6.44 4.51 24.14
C ASN A 62 -5.98 3.47 25.17
N PHE A 63 -5.05 3.81 26.05
CA PHE A 63 -4.45 2.88 27.00
C PHE A 63 -5.48 2.14 27.87
N GLU A 64 -6.55 2.81 28.33
CA GLU A 64 -7.59 2.20 29.18
C GLU A 64 -8.28 1.03 28.48
N TYR A 65 -8.75 1.26 27.25
CA TYR A 65 -9.41 0.25 26.42
C TYR A 65 -8.46 -0.87 26.03
N TRP A 66 -7.23 -0.50 25.64
CA TRP A 66 -6.24 -1.44 25.15
C TRP A 66 -5.76 -2.39 26.25
N PHE A 67 -5.37 -1.87 27.42
CA PHE A 67 -4.95 -2.71 28.54
C PHE A 67 -6.10 -3.53 29.12
N THR A 68 -7.34 -3.04 29.07
CA THR A 68 -8.51 -3.85 29.46
C THR A 68 -8.67 -5.06 28.53
N ALA A 69 -8.53 -4.86 27.21
CA ALA A 69 -8.59 -5.95 26.23
C ALA A 69 -7.41 -6.93 26.38
N ALA A 70 -6.19 -6.43 26.57
CA ALA A 70 -5.00 -7.25 26.77
C ALA A 70 -5.09 -8.08 28.07
N ASN A 71 -5.53 -7.46 29.17
CA ASN A 71 -5.71 -8.16 30.44
C ASN A 71 -6.80 -9.24 30.35
N PHE A 72 -7.86 -9.03 29.57
CA PHE A 72 -8.86 -10.07 29.33
C PHE A 72 -8.26 -11.23 28.51
N LEU A 73 -7.49 -10.93 27.46
CA LEU A 73 -6.82 -11.92 26.61
C LEU A 73 -5.76 -12.74 27.36
N ALA A 74 -5.24 -12.23 28.48
CA ALA A 74 -4.33 -13.00 29.35
C ALA A 74 -5.05 -14.19 30.05
N TYR A 75 -6.38 -14.14 30.20
CA TYR A 75 -7.17 -15.18 30.87
C TYR A 75 -8.17 -15.89 29.95
N SER A 76 -8.40 -15.36 28.74
CA SER A 76 -9.33 -15.93 27.76
C SER A 76 -8.71 -15.97 26.37
N ASN A 77 -9.06 -17.01 25.61
CA ASN A 77 -8.48 -17.28 24.30
C ASN A 77 -9.25 -16.59 23.16
N THR A 78 -10.32 -15.83 23.43
CA THR A 78 -11.15 -15.22 22.37
C THR A 78 -11.85 -13.94 22.81
N LEU A 79 -11.58 -12.85 22.11
CA LEU A 79 -12.19 -11.54 22.29
C LEU A 79 -12.70 -11.00 20.95
N LYS A 80 -13.93 -10.50 20.91
CA LYS A 80 -14.48 -9.76 19.77
C LYS A 80 -14.27 -8.27 19.97
N VAL A 81 -13.49 -7.65 19.11
CA VAL A 81 -13.12 -6.23 19.20
C VAL A 81 -13.80 -5.45 18.09
N VAL A 82 -14.38 -4.30 18.44
CA VAL A 82 -14.87 -3.29 17.49
C VAL A 82 -14.14 -1.99 17.76
N ARG A 83 -13.50 -1.42 16.74
CA ARG A 83 -12.92 -0.08 16.82
C ARG A 83 -13.98 0.98 16.53
N PHE A 84 -14.05 2.00 17.38
CA PHE A 84 -14.95 3.13 17.20
C PHE A 84 -14.42 4.12 16.17
N ILE A 85 -15.33 4.69 15.37
CA ILE A 85 -15.04 5.83 14.51
C ILE A 85 -14.97 7.09 15.38
N THR A 86 -13.93 7.90 15.18
CA THR A 86 -13.77 9.21 15.83
C THR A 86 -13.79 10.33 14.81
N THR A 87 -14.15 11.54 15.24
CA THR A 87 -14.06 12.74 14.39
C THR A 87 -12.62 12.92 13.88
N GLY A 88 -12.47 13.19 12.58
CA GLY A 88 -11.16 13.37 11.95
C GLY A 88 -10.40 12.07 11.63
N MET A 89 -11.00 10.91 11.86
CA MET A 89 -10.45 9.63 11.41
C MET A 89 -10.56 9.53 9.89
N LEU A 90 -9.42 9.53 9.18
CA LEU A 90 -9.34 9.50 7.72
C LEU A 90 -8.27 8.50 7.27
N ASN A 91 -8.47 7.90 6.10
CA ASN A 91 -7.46 7.09 5.43
C ASN A 91 -6.45 8.00 4.74
N ALA A 92 -5.19 7.57 4.71
CA ALA A 92 -4.19 8.21 3.87
C ALA A 92 -4.54 7.98 2.40
N THR A 93 -4.47 9.04 1.59
CA THR A 93 -4.84 9.03 0.17
C THR A 93 -3.73 9.65 -0.66
N GLY A 94 -3.61 9.23 -1.93
CA GLY A 94 -2.60 9.76 -2.86
C GLY A 94 -2.81 11.24 -3.22
N ALA A 95 -3.99 11.78 -2.94
CA ALA A 95 -4.28 13.21 -3.05
C ALA A 95 -5.37 13.64 -2.04
N GLY A 96 -5.48 14.96 -1.82
CA GLY A 96 -6.57 15.55 -1.03
C GLY A 96 -6.42 15.38 0.48
N ALA A 97 -7.51 15.69 1.21
CA ALA A 97 -7.55 15.69 2.67
C ALA A 97 -7.78 14.29 3.30
N GLY A 98 -7.92 13.24 2.49
CA GLY A 98 -8.31 11.90 2.93
C GLY A 98 -9.82 11.68 2.96
N VAL A 99 -10.24 10.42 3.02
CA VAL A 99 -11.64 10.00 3.19
C VAL A 99 -11.71 8.94 4.29
N LEU A 100 -12.81 8.88 5.03
CA LEU A 100 -13.05 7.81 5.98
C LEU A 100 -13.57 6.57 5.26
N ILE A 101 -12.74 5.53 5.20
CA ILE A 101 -13.10 4.18 4.77
C ILE A 101 -12.97 3.27 6.00
N PRO A 102 -14.06 3.05 6.75
CA PRO A 102 -13.97 2.42 8.06
C PRO A 102 -13.69 0.93 7.95
N ASN A 103 -14.27 0.26 6.94
CA ASN A 103 -14.03 -1.15 6.72
C ASN A 103 -14.09 -1.60 5.25
N THR A 104 -13.83 -2.90 5.03
CA THR A 104 -13.84 -3.49 3.68
C THR A 104 -15.23 -3.46 3.03
N ILE A 105 -16.32 -3.54 3.82
CA ILE A 105 -17.70 -3.48 3.31
C ILE A 105 -17.99 -2.07 2.80
N SER A 106 -17.66 -1.02 3.58
CA SER A 106 -17.82 0.38 3.14
C SER A 106 -16.99 0.71 1.89
N TYR A 107 -15.88 -0.01 1.65
CA TYR A 107 -15.10 0.12 0.41
C TYR A 107 -15.77 -0.57 -0.80
N GLN A 108 -16.23 -1.81 -0.64
CA GLN A 108 -16.72 -2.64 -1.75
C GLN A 108 -18.18 -2.36 -2.10
N ASP A 109 -19.05 -2.36 -1.10
CA ASP A 109 -20.49 -2.30 -1.29
C ASP A 109 -21.00 -0.85 -1.21
N GLY A 110 -20.26 0.01 -0.50
CA GLY A 110 -20.67 1.37 -0.17
C GLY A 110 -21.83 1.35 0.84
N ASP A 111 -21.63 1.97 1.99
CA ASP A 111 -22.67 2.05 3.04
C ASP A 111 -23.51 3.35 2.95
N GLY A 112 -23.36 4.10 1.85
CA GLY A 112 -24.04 5.37 1.59
C GLY A 112 -23.59 6.54 2.50
N THR A 113 -22.68 6.31 3.44
CA THR A 113 -22.25 7.31 4.43
C THR A 113 -20.72 7.51 4.40
N TYR A 114 -19.99 6.41 4.33
CA TYR A 114 -18.54 6.30 4.36
C TYR A 114 -18.03 5.55 3.14
N GLY A 115 -16.71 5.59 2.95
CA GLY A 115 -16.05 4.98 1.80
C GLY A 115 -15.84 5.95 0.64
N PRO A 116 -14.99 5.56 -0.32
CA PRO A 116 -14.55 6.45 -1.40
C PRO A 116 -15.67 6.76 -2.40
N TYR A 117 -16.72 5.92 -2.48
CA TYR A 117 -17.81 6.05 -3.44
C TYR A 117 -19.14 6.50 -2.80
N SER A 118 -19.14 7.00 -1.56
CA SER A 118 -20.37 7.39 -0.86
C SER A 118 -21.18 8.48 -1.58
N GLY A 119 -20.51 9.34 -2.37
CA GLY A 119 -21.14 10.33 -3.25
C GLY A 119 -21.43 9.83 -4.69
N GLY A 120 -21.37 8.53 -4.95
CA GLY A 120 -21.52 7.91 -6.27
C GLY A 120 -20.25 7.92 -7.14
N GLN A 121 -19.18 8.59 -6.71
CA GLN A 121 -17.88 8.60 -7.37
C GLN A 121 -16.76 8.98 -6.38
N ALA A 122 -15.58 8.40 -6.55
CA ALA A 122 -14.38 8.74 -5.79
C ALA A 122 -13.72 9.98 -6.39
N THR A 123 -13.97 11.15 -5.80
CA THR A 123 -13.39 12.42 -6.24
C THR A 123 -12.30 12.90 -5.29
N GLY A 124 -11.16 13.34 -5.84
CA GLY A 124 -10.13 14.04 -5.07
C GLY A 124 -9.26 13.20 -4.13
N LEU A 125 -9.30 11.85 -4.23
CA LEU A 125 -8.53 10.94 -3.37
C LEU A 125 -7.21 10.47 -4.00
N GLY A 126 -7.02 10.70 -5.30
CA GLY A 126 -5.93 10.08 -6.06
C GLY A 126 -6.21 8.60 -6.36
N GLU A 127 -5.21 7.91 -6.89
CA GLU A 127 -5.34 6.53 -7.40
C GLU A 127 -5.25 5.47 -6.31
N PHE A 128 -4.60 5.79 -5.19
CA PHE A 128 -4.37 4.88 -4.08
C PHE A 128 -4.89 5.45 -2.77
N CYS A 129 -5.38 4.58 -1.91
CA CYS A 129 -5.74 4.90 -0.54
C CYS A 129 -5.31 3.76 0.40
N ALA A 130 -4.98 4.12 1.64
CA ALA A 130 -4.72 3.14 2.68
C ALA A 130 -6.01 2.37 3.01
N ARG A 131 -5.86 1.08 3.35
CA ARG A 131 -7.01 0.21 3.63
C ARG A 131 -7.82 0.63 4.85
N TRP A 132 -7.14 1.08 5.90
CA TRP A 132 -7.76 1.49 7.16
C TRP A 132 -7.45 2.95 7.48
N ALA A 133 -8.37 3.60 8.16
CA ALA A 133 -8.17 4.95 8.65
C ALA A 133 -7.20 4.94 9.83
N GLY A 134 -6.08 5.67 9.76
CA GLY A 134 -5.08 5.57 10.82
C GLY A 134 -3.72 6.14 10.47
N ALA A 135 -2.80 5.99 11.42
CA ALA A 135 -1.45 6.51 11.29
C ALA A 135 -0.57 5.65 10.37
N TRP A 136 -0.79 4.34 10.28
CA TRP A 136 0.07 3.45 9.49
C TRP A 136 -0.08 3.67 7.99
N GLY A 137 -1.23 4.15 7.53
CA GLY A 137 -1.41 4.58 6.15
C GLY A 137 -0.43 5.68 5.73
N LYS A 138 0.06 6.50 6.68
CA LYS A 138 0.98 7.60 6.41
C LYS A 138 2.45 7.17 6.32
N SER A 139 2.79 5.93 6.66
CA SER A 139 4.15 5.40 6.57
C SER A 139 4.43 4.64 5.27
N MET A 140 3.49 4.69 4.31
CA MET A 140 3.62 4.03 3.01
C MET A 140 3.97 5.06 1.94
N ASP A 141 4.90 4.69 1.06
CA ASP A 141 5.17 5.40 -0.19
C ASP A 141 4.92 4.43 -1.36
N ILE A 142 4.30 4.95 -2.43
CA ILE A 142 3.93 4.16 -3.60
C ILE A 142 4.52 4.85 -4.82
N ALA A 143 5.57 4.24 -5.36
CA ALA A 143 6.14 4.61 -6.65
C ALA A 143 5.71 3.59 -7.70
N TRP A 144 5.12 4.06 -8.79
CA TRP A 144 4.72 3.23 -9.92
C TRP A 144 5.00 3.94 -11.23
N CYS A 145 5.28 3.17 -12.26
CA CYS A 145 5.53 3.66 -13.60
C CYS A 145 4.33 3.29 -14.48
N SER A 146 3.54 4.29 -14.84
CA SER A 146 2.24 4.09 -15.51
C SER A 146 2.32 4.03 -17.03
N THR A 147 3.44 4.44 -17.62
CA THR A 147 3.63 4.54 -19.07
C THR A 147 4.99 4.02 -19.50
N ALA A 148 5.10 3.58 -20.75
CA ALA A 148 6.39 3.18 -21.33
C ALA A 148 7.42 4.31 -21.30
N ASP A 149 7.00 5.55 -21.53
CA ASP A 149 7.87 6.74 -21.45
C ASP A 149 8.34 7.04 -20.02
N GLY A 150 7.55 6.68 -19.01
CA GLY A 150 7.98 6.75 -17.61
C GLY A 150 9.00 5.68 -17.23
N TYR A 151 9.11 4.60 -18.01
CA TYR A 151 10.08 3.52 -17.78
C TYR A 151 11.38 3.80 -18.54
N SER A 152 11.24 4.22 -19.81
CA SER A 152 12.34 4.62 -20.65
C SER A 152 11.83 5.60 -21.71
N GLN A 153 12.39 6.81 -21.74
CA GLN A 153 12.13 7.73 -22.82
C GLN A 153 13.04 7.40 -24.01
N GLY A 154 12.43 7.15 -25.18
CA GLY A 154 13.19 6.99 -26.42
C GLY A 154 13.96 8.28 -26.74
N THR A 155 15.27 8.18 -26.96
CA THR A 155 16.16 9.33 -27.24
C THR A 155 15.72 10.17 -28.45
N ALA A 156 15.03 9.57 -29.42
CA ALA A 156 14.43 10.26 -30.56
C ALA A 156 13.20 11.11 -30.20
N ALA A 157 12.35 10.63 -29.28
CA ALA A 157 11.18 11.37 -28.80
C ALA A 157 11.57 12.52 -27.85
N ALA A 158 12.70 12.37 -27.16
CA ALA A 158 13.30 13.35 -26.28
C ALA A 158 14.08 14.47 -26.99
N GLY A 159 14.40 14.30 -28.28
CA GLY A 159 15.36 15.14 -29.00
C GLY A 159 16.81 15.02 -28.51
N VAL A 160 17.12 13.98 -27.71
CA VAL A 160 18.45 13.70 -27.15
C VAL A 160 19.17 12.71 -28.06
N THR A 161 19.52 13.14 -29.26
CA THR A 161 20.40 12.36 -30.14
C THR A 161 21.84 12.79 -29.93
N THR A 162 22.79 11.89 -30.15
CA THR A 162 24.20 12.30 -30.23
C THR A 162 24.39 13.18 -31.46
N VAL A 163 25.12 14.29 -31.32
CA VAL A 163 25.62 14.99 -32.51
C VAL A 163 26.68 14.09 -33.14
N ALA A 164 26.72 14.01 -34.48
CA ALA A 164 27.67 13.17 -35.19
C ALA A 164 29.12 13.66 -34.96
N THR A 165 29.71 13.25 -33.85
CA THR A 165 31.11 13.45 -33.49
C THR A 165 31.76 12.08 -33.35
N SER A 166 32.91 11.89 -34.00
CA SER A 166 33.73 10.69 -33.82
C SER A 166 34.37 10.72 -32.43
N ASN A 167 33.63 10.32 -31.41
CA ASN A 167 34.14 10.24 -30.05
C ASN A 167 35.14 9.08 -29.95
N ALA A 168 36.27 9.29 -29.25
CA ALA A 168 37.26 8.25 -29.07
C ALA A 168 36.77 7.20 -28.06
N ILE A 169 37.24 5.96 -28.22
CA ILE A 169 37.07 4.90 -27.21
C ILE A 169 37.62 5.40 -25.87
N GLY A 170 36.86 5.22 -24.79
CA GLY A 170 37.20 5.70 -23.46
C GLY A 170 36.85 7.18 -23.19
N ALA A 171 36.23 7.88 -24.13
CA ALA A 171 35.73 9.23 -23.87
C ALA A 171 34.71 9.21 -22.72
N ALA A 172 34.99 10.00 -21.68
CA ALA A 172 34.11 10.15 -20.51
C ALA A 172 33.05 11.24 -20.70
N THR A 173 33.05 11.91 -21.85
CA THR A 173 32.12 13.00 -22.18
C THR A 173 31.64 12.84 -23.61
N ILE A 174 30.33 13.00 -23.81
CA ILE A 174 29.68 12.96 -25.12
C ILE A 174 28.92 14.25 -25.38
N THR A 175 28.82 14.66 -26.64
CA THR A 175 28.01 15.82 -27.04
C THR A 175 26.67 15.34 -27.58
N VAL A 176 25.59 15.73 -26.91
CA VAL A 176 24.21 15.47 -27.34
C VAL A 176 23.58 16.72 -27.95
N ALA A 177 22.58 16.54 -28.80
CA ALA A 177 21.85 17.61 -29.47
C ALA A 177 21.15 18.55 -28.47
N SER A 178 20.71 18.03 -27.33
CA SER A 178 20.23 18.80 -26.19
C SER A 178 20.44 18.00 -24.90
N GLY A 179 21.09 18.59 -23.90
CA GLY A 179 21.22 18.02 -22.56
C GLY A 179 20.15 18.49 -21.57
N ALA A 180 19.23 19.36 -22.00
CA ALA A 180 18.27 20.03 -21.11
C ALA A 180 17.20 19.10 -20.51
N THR A 181 16.97 17.93 -21.12
CA THR A 181 15.99 16.93 -20.68
C THR A 181 16.63 15.80 -19.87
N LEU A 182 17.96 15.75 -19.80
CA LEU A 182 18.70 14.77 -19.01
C LEU A 182 18.93 15.30 -17.59
N ASN A 183 18.95 14.38 -16.62
CA ASN A 183 19.33 14.64 -15.25
C ASN A 183 20.56 13.82 -14.85
N VAL A 184 21.30 14.31 -13.85
CA VAL A 184 22.40 13.53 -13.26
C VAL A 184 21.82 12.30 -12.58
N GLY A 185 22.35 11.11 -12.91
CA GLY A 185 21.83 9.83 -12.46
C GLY A 185 21.04 9.06 -13.51
N ASP A 186 20.65 9.70 -14.62
CA ASP A 186 19.91 9.03 -15.70
C ASP A 186 20.77 7.95 -16.37
N ILE A 187 20.11 6.87 -16.79
CA ILE A 187 20.73 5.79 -17.57
C ILE A 187 20.37 5.99 -19.03
N ILE A 188 21.40 6.13 -19.87
CA ILE A 188 21.27 6.34 -21.31
C ILE A 188 21.80 5.14 -22.10
N TYR A 189 21.22 4.92 -23.26
CA TYR A 189 21.68 3.94 -24.24
C TYR A 189 22.02 4.63 -25.55
N LEU A 190 23.26 4.45 -26.01
CA LEU A 190 23.81 5.13 -27.19
C LEU A 190 23.70 4.28 -28.47
N GLN A 191 22.86 3.23 -28.47
CA GLN A 191 22.66 2.32 -29.60
C GLN A 191 23.94 1.62 -30.09
N GLN A 192 24.87 1.36 -29.16
CA GLN A 192 26.11 0.65 -29.45
C GLN A 192 25.82 -0.85 -29.64
N SER A 193 26.60 -1.50 -30.49
CA SER A 193 26.42 -2.92 -30.84
C SER A 193 26.62 -3.88 -29.68
N ASP A 194 27.29 -3.44 -28.62
CA ASP A 194 27.58 -4.20 -27.40
C ASP A 194 26.45 -4.14 -26.35
N GLY A 195 25.41 -3.33 -26.57
CA GLY A 195 24.30 -3.15 -25.63
C GLY A 195 24.69 -2.40 -24.35
N GLN A 196 25.83 -1.70 -24.33
CA GLN A 196 26.33 -1.03 -23.13
C GLN A 196 25.47 0.20 -22.76
N HIS A 197 25.04 0.25 -21.50
CA HIS A 197 24.37 1.40 -20.92
C HIS A 197 25.36 2.31 -20.18
N TYR A 198 25.00 3.59 -20.05
CA TYR A 198 25.84 4.59 -19.40
C TYR A 198 25.02 5.40 -18.40
N ARG A 199 25.59 5.72 -17.23
CA ARG A 199 25.00 6.63 -16.25
C ARG A 199 25.56 8.04 -16.44
N VAL A 200 24.70 9.04 -16.44
CA VAL A 200 25.07 10.45 -16.49
C VAL A 200 25.61 10.92 -15.13
N THR A 201 26.83 11.45 -15.10
CA THR A 201 27.49 11.94 -13.89
C THR A 201 27.58 13.47 -13.82
N GLY A 202 27.35 14.15 -14.94
CA GLY A 202 27.36 15.61 -15.01
C GLY A 202 26.85 16.10 -16.36
N ILE A 203 26.28 17.31 -16.38
CA ILE A 203 25.72 17.94 -17.57
C ILE A 203 26.24 19.37 -17.63
N SER A 204 26.88 19.72 -18.73
CA SER A 204 27.31 21.09 -19.05
C SER A 204 26.74 21.44 -20.42
N THR A 205 25.57 22.09 -20.41
CA THR A 205 24.73 22.36 -21.59
C THR A 205 24.52 21.11 -22.46
N ASN A 206 25.31 20.95 -23.51
CA ASN A 206 25.22 19.85 -24.47
C ASN A 206 26.27 18.76 -24.25
N ALA A 207 27.27 19.01 -23.41
CA ALA A 207 28.28 18.04 -23.02
C ALA A 207 27.83 17.27 -21.79
N VAL A 208 27.73 15.94 -21.92
CA VAL A 208 27.24 15.04 -20.88
C VAL A 208 28.38 14.12 -20.48
N SER A 209 28.73 14.15 -19.20
CA SER A 209 29.72 13.25 -18.60
C SER A 209 29.07 11.92 -18.25
N ILE A 210 29.74 10.81 -18.60
CA ILE A 210 29.18 9.47 -18.53
C ILE A 210 30.14 8.45 -17.90
N VAL A 211 29.57 7.46 -17.25
CA VAL A 211 30.26 6.26 -16.73
C VAL A 211 29.49 5.02 -17.18
N ARG A 212 30.16 3.88 -17.37
CA ARG A 212 29.48 2.63 -17.76
C ARG A 212 28.55 2.14 -16.66
N TYR A 213 27.38 1.67 -17.07
CA TYR A 213 26.36 1.08 -16.20
C TYR A 213 26.03 -0.35 -16.67
N PRO A 214 25.93 -1.36 -15.78
CA PRO A 214 26.24 -1.32 -14.33
C PRO A 214 27.72 -1.01 -14.08
N ASP A 215 28.07 -0.58 -12.86
CA ASP A 215 29.41 -0.13 -12.45
C ASP A 215 30.46 -1.28 -12.55
N ALA A 216 30.80 -1.69 -13.78
CA ALA A 216 32.01 -2.41 -14.10
C ALA A 216 33.14 -1.38 -14.20
N ALA A 217 34.37 -1.74 -13.82
CA ALA A 217 35.52 -0.83 -13.67
C ALA A 217 36.00 -0.09 -14.95
N GLY A 218 35.20 -0.03 -16.02
CA GLY A 218 35.46 0.73 -17.23
C GLY A 218 34.90 2.15 -17.16
N THR A 219 35.76 3.14 -17.41
CA THR A 219 35.37 4.55 -17.59
C THR A 219 35.16 4.85 -19.08
N GLY A 220 34.18 5.71 -19.38
CA GLY A 220 33.92 6.21 -20.73
C GLY A 220 33.36 5.20 -21.74
N LEU A 221 33.25 5.62 -23.00
CA LEU A 221 32.70 4.83 -24.10
C LEU A 221 33.44 3.50 -24.30
N SER A 222 32.72 2.42 -24.59
CA SER A 222 33.27 1.13 -25.01
C SER A 222 33.60 1.07 -26.50
N GLN A 223 32.90 1.87 -27.31
CA GLN A 223 33.09 1.97 -28.75
C GLN A 223 32.90 3.41 -29.23
#